data_AF-A0A356U5N4-F1
#
_entry.id   AF-A0A356U5N4-F1
#
_cell.length_a   1.000
_cell.length_b   1.000
_cell.length_c   1.000
_cell.angle_alpha   90.00
_cell.angle_beta   90.00
_cell.angle_gamma   90.00
#
_symmetry.space_group_name_H-M   'P 1'
#
loop_
_entity.id
_entity.type
_entity.pdbx_description
1 polymer ?
#
loop_
_entity_poly.entity_id
_entity_poly.type
_entity_poly.pdbx_seq_one_letter_code
_entity_poly.pdbx_strand_id
1 'polypeptide(L)'
;MHEQIDVMGLSLATLVFVLSPGAGVLALLAVGIRQGWQAVLWLATGLIAGDIIYLMLALFGLGLLGSLLPDVLMATRIIGAVYLVWLGIMTFRATPPTRLEKV
;
A
#
# COMPACT_ATOMS: atom_id res chain seq x y z
N MET A 1 1.93 -30.03 4.02
CA MET A 1 2.01 -29.53 2.63
C MET A 1 1.25 -28.22 2.39
N HIS A 2 0.14 -27.93 3.08
CA HIS A 2 -0.57 -26.64 2.97
C HIS A 2 0.26 -25.43 3.39
N GLU A 3 1.06 -25.56 4.46
CA GLU A 3 1.91 -24.46 4.96
C GLU A 3 2.95 -23.98 3.94
N GLN A 4 3.45 -24.87 3.06
CA GLN A 4 4.39 -24.46 2.01
C GLN A 4 3.71 -23.64 0.90
N ILE A 5 2.46 -23.97 0.54
CA ILE A 5 1.73 -23.24 -0.52
C ILE A 5 1.40 -21.83 -0.03
N ASP A 6 1.01 -21.66 1.24
CA ASP A 6 0.70 -20.35 1.81
C ASP A 6 1.94 -19.46 1.89
N VAL A 7 3.09 -19.99 2.29
CA VAL A 7 4.35 -19.23 2.35
C VAL A 7 4.86 -18.88 0.95
N MET A 8 4.73 -19.77 -0.03
CA MET A 8 5.07 -19.49 -1.43
C MET A 8 4.16 -18.41 -2.02
N GLY A 9 2.87 -18.46 -1.73
CA GLY A 9 1.90 -17.44 -2.16
C GLY A 9 2.18 -16.07 -1.53
N LEU A 10 2.42 -16.01 -0.23
CA LEU A 10 2.75 -14.78 0.49
C LEU A 10 4.07 -14.17 -0.01
N SER A 11 5.11 -14.98 -0.17
CA SER A 11 6.41 -14.50 -0.66
C SER A 11 6.33 -13.92 -2.07
N LEU A 12 5.62 -14.58 -2.99
CA LEU A 12 5.36 -14.04 -4.33
C LEU A 12 4.59 -12.71 -4.28
N ALA A 13 3.52 -12.64 -3.47
CA ALA A 13 2.74 -11.41 -3.32
C ALA A 13 3.59 -10.25 -2.75
N THR A 14 4.40 -10.52 -1.73
CA THR A 14 5.29 -9.51 -1.13
C THR A 14 6.40 -9.08 -2.09
N LEU A 15 6.93 -9.99 -2.91
CA LEU A 15 7.92 -9.64 -3.95
C LEU A 15 7.33 -8.64 -4.96
N VAL A 16 6.13 -8.90 -5.47
CA VAL A 16 5.45 -7.98 -6.40
C VAL A 16 5.18 -6.63 -5.74
N PHE A 17 4.79 -6.63 -4.46
CA PHE A 17 4.54 -5.41 -3.70
C PHE A 17 5.80 -4.56 -3.51
N VAL A 18 6.92 -5.17 -3.11
CA VAL A 18 8.19 -4.46 -2.88
C VAL A 18 8.76 -3.87 -4.16
N LEU A 19 8.55 -4.52 -5.31
CA LEU A 19 8.99 -4.00 -6.62
C LEU A 19 8.20 -2.78 -7.09
N SER A 20 7.02 -2.53 -6.52
CA SER A 20 6.15 -1.42 -6.90
C SER A 20 6.43 -0.20 -6.00
N PRO A 21 7.25 0.79 -6.42
CA PRO A 21 7.49 1.97 -5.62
C PRO A 21 6.16 2.69 -5.35
N GLY A 22 5.73 2.66 -4.09
CA GLY A 22 4.44 3.20 -3.68
C GLY A 22 4.37 4.72 -3.75
N ALA A 23 3.15 5.25 -3.61
CA ALA A 23 2.89 6.69 -3.67
C ALA A 23 3.74 7.50 -2.67
N GLY A 24 4.03 6.96 -1.48
CA GLY A 24 4.88 7.61 -0.48
C GLY A 24 6.32 7.81 -0.95
N VAL A 25 6.93 6.79 -1.57
CA VAL A 25 8.29 6.87 -2.14
C VAL A 25 8.32 7.86 -3.30
N LEU A 26 7.33 7.82 -4.19
CA LEU A 26 7.22 8.77 -5.30
C LEU A 26 7.03 10.21 -4.81
N ALA A 27 6.28 10.42 -3.73
CA ALA A 27 6.11 11.73 -3.11
C ALA A 27 7.44 12.26 -2.52
N LEU A 28 8.19 11.42 -1.82
CA LEU A 28 9.52 11.77 -1.31
C LEU A 28 10.49 12.15 -2.43
N LEU A 29 10.51 11.38 -3.53
CA LEU A 29 11.30 11.70 -4.71
C LEU A 29 10.88 13.03 -5.34
N ALA A 30 9.58 13.25 -5.53
CA ALA A 30 9.04 14.48 -6.11
C ALA A 30 9.38 15.72 -5.25
N VAL A 31 9.28 15.60 -3.92
CA VAL A 31 9.67 16.68 -3.00
C VAL A 31 11.18 16.87 -2.98
N GLY A 32 11.96 15.79 -3.03
CA GLY A 32 13.42 15.88 -3.08
C GLY A 32 13.94 16.61 -4.31
N ILE A 33 13.36 16.33 -5.47
CA ILE A 33 13.70 17.00 -6.73
C ILE A 33 13.27 18.48 -6.72
N ARG A 34 12.12 18.81 -6.12
CA ARG A 34 11.54 20.17 -6.20
C ARG A 34 11.95 21.13 -5.08
N GLN A 35 12.17 20.61 -3.87
CA GLN A 35 12.29 21.40 -2.64
C GLN A 35 13.55 21.07 -1.82
N GLY A 36 14.36 20.08 -2.25
CA GLY A 36 15.60 19.70 -1.60
C GLY A 36 15.43 18.80 -0.36
N TRP A 37 16.56 18.39 0.22
CA TRP A 37 16.61 17.33 1.24
C TRP A 37 15.92 17.68 2.56
N GLN A 38 15.93 18.95 2.97
CA GLN A 38 15.31 19.38 4.23
C GLN A 38 13.79 19.19 4.21
N ALA A 39 13.13 19.51 3.09
CA ALA A 39 11.69 19.29 2.91
C ALA A 39 11.34 17.79 2.89
N VAL A 40 12.23 16.96 2.33
CA VAL A 40 12.08 15.49 2.33
C VAL A 40 12.12 14.94 3.74
N LEU A 41 13.00 15.44 4.62
CA LEU A 41 13.07 14.94 6.00
C LEU A 41 11.77 15.18 6.78
N TRP A 42 11.18 16.37 6.65
CA TRP A 42 9.89 16.66 7.29
C TRP A 42 8.75 15.81 6.72
N LEU A 43 8.75 15.58 5.41
CA LEU A 43 7.76 14.69 4.78
C LEU A 43 7.95 13.24 5.23
N ALA A 44 9.20 12.76 5.27
CA ALA A 44 9.55 11.40 5.63
C ALA A 44 9.18 11.09 7.09
N THR A 45 9.44 12.01 8.01
CA THR A 45 9.09 11.81 9.42
C THR A 45 7.58 11.73 9.61
N GLY A 46 6.82 12.62 8.98
CA GLY A 46 5.36 12.56 8.99
C GLY A 46 4.81 11.28 8.38
N LEU A 47 5.38 10.86 7.23
CA LEU A 47 5.00 9.63 6.54
C LEU A 47 5.25 8.39 7.41
N ILE A 48 6.45 8.25 7.98
CA ILE A 48 6.83 7.12 8.82
C ILE A 48 5.99 7.09 10.11
N ALA A 49 5.78 8.24 10.75
CA ALA A 49 4.95 8.30 11.95
C ALA A 49 3.50 7.88 11.65
N GLY A 50 2.95 8.33 10.52
CA GLY A 50 1.64 7.92 10.02
C GLY A 50 1.58 6.41 9.78
N ASP A 51 2.58 5.84 9.09
CA ASP A 51 2.66 4.41 8.81
C ASP A 51 2.73 3.58 10.10
N ILE A 52 3.53 3.99 11.09
CA ILE A 52 3.61 3.28 12.37
C ILE A 52 2.26 3.27 13.07
N ILE A 53 1.61 4.43 13.19
CA ILE A 53 0.30 4.54 13.84
C ILE A 53 -0.75 3.69 13.10
N TYR A 54 -0.79 3.82 11.77
CA TYR A 54 -1.70 3.06 10.92
C TYR A 54 -1.48 1.54 11.06
N LEU A 55 -0.24 1.06 10.99
CA LEU A 55 0.10 -0.35 11.13
C LEU A 55 -0.25 -0.88 12.51
N MET A 56 -0.01 -0.11 13.57
CA MET A 56 -0.44 -0.51 14.92
C MET A 56 -1.96 -0.68 14.98
N LEU A 57 -2.73 0.31 14.51
CA LEU A 57 -4.19 0.23 14.49
C LEU A 57 -4.67 -0.96 13.66
N ALA A 58 -4.07 -1.19 12.49
CA ALA A 58 -4.43 -2.31 11.62
C ALA A 58 -4.15 -3.66 12.29
N LEU A 59 -2.96 -3.86 12.87
CA LEU A 59 -2.59 -5.12 13.51
C LEU A 59 -3.46 -5.43 14.73
N PHE A 60 -3.68 -4.44 15.61
CA PHE A 60 -4.56 -4.61 16.77
C PHE A 60 -6.01 -4.82 16.34
N GLY A 61 -6.51 -4.00 15.42
CA GLY A 61 -7.87 -4.08 14.90
C GLY A 61 -8.15 -5.42 14.24
N LEU A 62 -7.28 -5.87 13.33
CA LEU A 62 -7.43 -7.16 12.63
C LEU A 62 -7.31 -8.34 13.60
N GLY A 63 -6.44 -8.27 14.62
CA GLY A 63 -6.35 -9.30 15.66
C GLY A 63 -7.63 -9.43 16.50
N LEU A 64 -8.22 -8.29 16.88
CA LEU A 64 -9.51 -8.26 17.59
C LEU A 64 -10.67 -8.74 16.71
N LEU A 65 -10.74 -8.25 15.46
CA LEU A 65 -11.75 -8.68 14.48
C LEU A 65 -11.67 -10.18 14.21
N GLY A 66 -10.46 -10.73 14.06
CA GLY A 66 -10.27 -12.15 13.82
C GLY A 66 -10.68 -13.05 14.99
N SER A 67 -10.56 -12.56 16.23
CA SER A 67 -10.93 -13.34 17.41
C SER A 67 -12.41 -13.22 17.78
N LEU A 68 -13.01 -12.05 17.62
CA LEU A 68 -14.40 -11.78 18.01
C LEU A 68 -15.41 -12.01 16.88
N LEU A 69 -15.02 -11.73 15.63
CA LEU A 69 -15.92 -11.65 14.47
C LEU A 69 -15.25 -12.27 13.21
N PRO A 70 -14.96 -13.58 13.20
CA PRO A 70 -14.21 -14.23 12.13
C PRO A 70 -14.89 -14.11 10.75
N ASP A 71 -16.23 -14.16 10.70
CA ASP A 71 -16.99 -13.99 9.45
C ASP A 71 -16.81 -12.60 8.84
N VAL A 72 -16.73 -11.57 9.68
CA VAL A 72 -16.48 -10.18 9.24
C VAL A 72 -15.05 -10.04 8.72
N LEU A 73 -14.08 -10.66 9.39
CA LEU A 73 -12.70 -10.70 8.90
C LEU A 73 -12.62 -11.41 7.53
N MET A 74 -13.37 -12.50 7.33
CA MET A 74 -13.43 -13.17 6.04
C MET A 74 -14.05 -12.29 4.95
N ALA A 75 -15.17 -11.62 5.25
CA ALA A 75 -15.81 -10.70 4.31
C ALA A 75 -14.88 -9.55 3.91
N THR A 76 -14.21 -8.92 4.88
CA THR A 76 -13.24 -7.83 4.62
C THR A 76 -12.04 -8.30 3.79
N ARG A 77 -11.54 -9.52 3.98
CA ARG A 77 -10.48 -10.12 3.13
C ARG A 77 -10.94 -10.28 1.69
N ILE A 78 -12.16 -10.79 1.46
CA ILE A 78 -12.72 -10.96 0.11
C ILE A 78 -12.93 -9.59 -0.55
N ILE A 79 -13.52 -8.64 0.17
CA ILE A 79 -13.72 -7.27 -0.33
C ILE A 79 -12.38 -6.63 -0.68
N GLY A 80 -11.37 -6.76 0.18
CA GLY A 80 -10.01 -6.28 -0.06
C GLY A 80 -9.38 -6.90 -1.31
N ALA A 81 -9.53 -8.21 -1.51
CA ALA A 81 -9.03 -8.90 -2.70
C ALA A 81 -9.70 -8.37 -3.98
N VAL A 82 -11.03 -8.22 -3.99
CA VAL A 82 -11.77 -7.65 -5.13
C VAL A 82 -11.33 -6.22 -5.41
N TYR A 83 -11.16 -5.41 -4.36
CA TYR A 83 -10.71 -4.02 -4.49
C TYR A 83 -9.32 -3.92 -5.11
N LEU A 84 -8.37 -4.78 -4.72
CA LEU A 84 -7.03 -4.81 -5.30
C LEU A 84 -7.05 -5.25 -6.77
N VAL A 85 -7.86 -6.23 -7.15
CA VAL A 85 -8.04 -6.62 -8.56
C VAL A 85 -8.58 -5.45 -9.37
N TRP A 86 -9.59 -4.73 -8.84
CA TRP A 86 -10.15 -3.56 -9.49
C TRP A 86 -9.12 -2.43 -9.66
N LEU A 87 -8.36 -2.10 -8.61
CA LEU A 87 -7.27 -1.12 -8.70
C LEU A 87 -6.18 -1.52 -9.68
N GLY A 88 -5.81 -2.81 -9.70
CA GLY A 88 -4.85 -3.35 -10.66
C GLY A 88 -5.31 -3.12 -12.10
N ILE A 89 -6.55 -3.48 -12.42
CA ILE A 89 -7.15 -3.25 -13.75
C ILE A 89 -7.20 -1.75 -14.07
N MET A 90 -7.60 -0.91 -13.12
CA MET A 90 -7.66 0.54 -13.31
C MET A 90 -6.28 1.13 -13.62
N THR A 91 -5.22 0.63 -12.97
CA THR A 91 -3.85 1.07 -13.21
C THR A 91 -3.36 0.68 -14.60
N PHE A 92 -3.68 -0.52 -15.09
CA PHE A 92 -3.37 -0.93 -16.48
C PHE A 92 -4.14 -0.13 -17.54
N ARG A 93 -5.32 0.38 -17.20
CA ARG A 93 -6.17 1.18 -18.11
C ARG A 93 -5.94 2.69 -17.98
N ALA A 94 -5.12 3.12 -17.02
CA ALA A 94 -4.85 4.54 -16.81
C ALA A 94 -4.11 5.11 -18.02
N THR A 95 -4.72 6.11 -18.68
CA THR A 95 -4.07 6.87 -19.74
C THR A 95 -3.09 7.84 -19.10
N PRO A 96 -1.82 7.91 -19.54
CA PRO A 96 -0.85 8.84 -18.97
C PRO A 96 -1.39 10.27 -19.08
N PRO A 97 -1.27 11.10 -18.04
CA PRO A 97 -1.73 12.48 -18.09
C PRO A 97 -0.97 13.20 -19.19
N THR A 98 -1.68 13.57 -20.27
CA THR A 98 -1.18 14.46 -21.32
C THR A 98 -0.96 15.83 -20.72
N ARG A 99 0.21 16.04 -20.11
CA ARG A 99 0.70 17.35 -19.67
C ARG A 99 1.23 18.11 -20.89
N LEU A 100 0.30 18.62 -21.69
CA LEU A 100 0.55 19.73 -22.59
C LEU A 100 -0.56 20.75 -22.33
N GLU A 101 -0.16 22.02 -22.26
CA GLU A 101 -1.00 23.21 -22.04
C GLU A 101 -1.26 23.53 -20.54
N LYS A 102 -0.63 24.50 -19.88
CA LYS A 102 0.02 25.76 -20.28
C LYS A 102 1.25 26.03 -19.40
N VAL A 103 2.36 26.35 -20.07
CA VAL A 103 3.40 27.26 -19.55
C VAL A 103 2.87 28.68 -19.67
#